data_AF-A0A5N7AJY8-F1
#
_entry.id   AF-A0A5N7AJY8-F1
#
_cell.length_a   1.000
_cell.length_b   1.000
_cell.length_c   1.000
_cell.angle_alpha   90.00
_cell.angle_beta   90.00
_cell.angle_gamma   90.00
#
_symmetry.space_group_name_H-M   'P 1'
#
loop_
_entity.id
_entity.type
_entity.pdbx_description
1 polymer ?
#
loop_
_entity_poly.entity_id
_entity_poly.type
_entity_poly.pdbx_seq_one_letter_code
_entity_poly.pdbx_strand_id
1 'polypeptide(L)' 'MPIPEQCTVLVVGGGPAGSYAAAVLAREGIDTVLLEADVHPRYVHLPVVGSAGFWRRRAFLLT' A
#
# COMPACT_ATOMS: atom_id res chain seq x y z
N MET A 1 -14.04 -8.16 -4.34
CA MET A 1 -14.43 -7.93 -2.92
C MET A 1 -14.67 -6.44 -2.76
N PRO A 2 -15.80 -5.99 -2.18
CA PRO A 2 -16.04 -4.57 -1.94
C PRO A 2 -15.04 -4.03 -0.90
N ILE A 3 -14.68 -2.75 -1.02
CA ILE A 3 -13.83 -2.06 -0.03
C ILE A 3 -14.71 -1.80 1.21
N PRO A 4 -14.26 -2.17 2.43
CA PRO A 4 -14.99 -1.85 3.65
C PRO A 4 -15.19 -0.34 3.82
N GLU A 5 -16.35 0.09 4.29
CA GLU A 5 -16.64 1.51 4.55
C GLU A 5 -15.91 2.07 5.78
N GLN A 6 -15.49 1.18 6.69
CA GLN A 6 -14.83 1.53 7.93
C GLN A 6 -13.74 0.52 8.28
N CYS A 7 -12.69 1.01 8.95
CA CYS A 7 -11.65 0.21 9.60
C CYS A 7 -11.02 1.02 10.74
N THR A 8 -10.29 0.35 11.64
CA THR A 8 -9.54 1.05 12.68
C THR A 8 -8.28 1.70 12.11
N VAL A 9 -7.61 0.99 11.19
CA VAL A 9 -6.38 1.48 10.54
C VAL A 9 -6.43 1.23 9.03
N LEU A 10 -6.15 2.29 8.27
CA LEU A 10 -5.98 2.22 6.81
C LEU A 10 -4.48 2.33 6.45
N VAL A 11 -3.93 1.28 5.85
CA VAL A 11 -2.57 1.26 5.31
C VAL A 11 -2.61 1.53 3.81
N VAL A 12 -1.95 2.60 3.36
CA VAL A 12 -1.88 2.98 1.94
C VAL A 12 -0.52 2.59 1.37
N GLY A 13 -0.51 1.63 0.45
CA GLY A 13 0.67 1.07 -0.22
C GLY A 13 1.02 -0.33 0.27
N GLY A 14 1.06 -1.30 -0.65
CA GLY A 14 1.42 -2.71 -0.42
C GLY A 14 2.91 -3.02 -0.64
N GLY A 15 3.78 -2.03 -0.47
CA GLY A 15 5.24 -2.22 -0.45
C GLY A 15 5.72 -2.92 0.83
N PRO A 16 7.03 -3.22 0.95
CA PRO A 16 7.57 -3.97 2.09
C PRO A 16 7.17 -3.40 3.46
N ALA A 17 7.17 -2.07 3.59
CA ALA A 17 6.76 -1.40 4.82
C ALA A 17 5.26 -1.54 5.11
N GLY A 18 4.41 -1.30 4.12
CA GLY A 18 2.95 -1.32 4.29
C GLY A 18 2.40 -2.73 4.49
N SER A 19 2.89 -3.71 3.71
CA SER A 19 2.49 -5.11 3.88
C SER A 19 2.89 -5.66 5.25
N TYR A 20 4.08 -5.28 5.75
CA TYR A 20 4.52 -5.68 7.08
C TYR A 20 3.69 -5.02 8.18
N ALA A 21 3.44 -3.72 8.08
CA ALA A 21 2.61 -3.00 9.05
C ALA A 21 1.19 -3.59 9.13
N ALA A 22 0.54 -3.82 8.00
CA ALA A 22 -0.78 -4.43 7.95
C ALA A 22 -0.80 -5.85 8.54
N ALA A 23 0.23 -6.66 8.25
CA ALA A 23 0.33 -8.02 8.79
C ALA A 23 0.48 -8.04 10.31
N VAL A 24 1.31 -7.16 10.89
CA VAL A 24 1.47 -7.08 12.35
C VAL A 24 0.20 -6.57 13.02
N LEU A 25 -0.41 -5.51 12.50
CA LEU A 25 -1.66 -4.97 13.07
C LEU A 25 -2.79 -6.01 13.03
N ALA A 26 -2.94 -6.73 11.91
CA ALA A 26 -3.93 -7.80 11.79
C ALA A 26 -3.65 -8.96 12.77
N ARG A 27 -2.38 -9.30 13.02
CA ARG A 27 -2.00 -10.33 14.01
C ARG A 27 -2.36 -9.94 15.44
N GLU A 28 -2.33 -8.66 15.76
CA GLU A 28 -2.78 -8.12 17.06
C GLU A 28 -4.31 -7.95 17.14
N GLY A 29 -5.06 -8.38 16.11
CA GLY A 29 -6.53 -8.32 16.10
C GLY A 29 -7.09 -6.93 15.77
N ILE A 30 -6.27 -6.02 15.23
CA ILE A 30 -6.72 -4.68 14.84
C ILE A 30 -7.36 -4.76 13.45
N ASP A 31 -8.59 -4.26 13.33
CA ASP A 31 -9.29 -4.15 12.05
C ASP A 31 -8.54 -3.20 11.10
N THR A 32 -7.80 -3.80 10.17
CA THR A 32 -6.82 -3.12 9.33
C THR A 32 -7.12 -3.40 7.87
N VAL A 33 -7.25 -2.33 7.07
CA VAL A 33 -7.41 -2.42 5.62
C VAL A 33 -6.13 -1.94 4.94
N LEU A 34 -5.62 -2.72 3.98
CA LEU A 34 -4.49 -2.31 3.13
C LEU A 34 -4.99 -2.08 1.70
N LEU A 35 -4.69 -0.92 1.14
CA LEU A 35 -4.96 -0.58 -0.25
C LEU A 35 -3.66 -0.32 -1.01
N GLU A 36 -3.49 -0.97 -2.16
CA GLU A 36 -2.37 -0.74 -3.09
C GLU A 36 -2.94 -0.22 -4.42
N ALA A 37 -2.22 0.71 -5.05
CA ALA A 37 -2.66 1.34 -6.29
C ALA A 37 -2.54 0.40 -7.50
N ASP A 38 -1.58 -0.52 -7.45
CA ASP A 38 -1.31 -1.48 -8.51
C ASP A 38 -1.85 -2.89 -8.17
N VAL A 39 -2.08 -3.71 -9.20
CA VAL A 39 -2.43 -5.12 -9.04
C VAL A 39 -1.16 -5.94 -8.81
N HIS A 40 -1.09 -6.65 -7.69
CA HIS A 40 -0.01 -7.60 -7.40
C HIS A 40 -0.22 -8.93 -8.16
N PRO A 41 0.82 -9.61 -8.69
CA PRO A 41 2.25 -9.32 -8.56
C PRO A 41 2.73 -8.25 -9.54
N ARG A 42 3.41 -7.23 -8.98
CA ARG A 42 4.15 -6.26 -9.78
C ARG A 42 5.51 -6.87 -10.15
N TYR A 43 5.71 -7.17 -11.42
CA TYR A 43 7.01 -7.61 -11.92
C TYR A 43 7.99 -6.44 -11.87
N VAL A 44 8.86 -6.48 -10.86
CA VAL A 44 10.00 -5.57 -10.73
C VAL A 44 11.12 -6.13 -11.61
N HIS A 45 11.17 -5.72 -12.87
CA HIS A 45 12.33 -5.96 -13.73
C HIS A 45 13.41 -4.94 -13.34
N LEU A 46 14.33 -5.29 -12.45
CA LEU A 46 15.46 -4.43 -12.09
C LEU A 46 16.77 -5.01 -12.63
N PRO A 47 17.51 -4.28 -13.48
CA PRO A 47 18.95 -4.24 -13.33
C PRO A 47 19.26 -3.27 -12.18
N VAL A 48 19.62 -3.84 -11.03
CA VAL A 48 20.36 -3.17 -9.95
C VAL A 48 19.62 -2.09 -9.15
N VAL A 49 19.83 -2.15 -7.84
CA VAL A 49 19.41 -1.19 -6.81
C VAL A 49 19.81 0.25 -7.22
N GLY A 50 18.81 1.12 -7.36
CA GLY A 50 19.01 2.54 -7.65
C GLY A 50 17.89 3.39 -7.06
N SER A 51 18.19 4.07 -5.96
CA SER A 51 17.36 5.07 -5.30
C SER A 51 16.99 6.23 -6.23
N ALA A 52 15.83 6.20 -6.90
CA ALA A 52 15.29 7.37 -7.62
C ALA A 52 13.80 7.17 -8.00
N GLY A 53 12.90 7.18 -7.03
CA GLY A 53 11.47 7.05 -7.31
C GLY A 53 10.58 7.50 -6.16
N PHE A 54 11.03 8.49 -5.38
CA PHE A 54 10.22 9.23 -4.41
C PHE A 54 9.08 9.91 -5.18
N TRP A 55 7.96 9.21 -5.24
CA TRP A 55 6.70 9.51 -5.90
C TRP A 55 6.30 10.99 -5.83
N ARG A 56 6.75 11.79 -6.81
CA ARG A 56 6.06 13.02 -7.20
C ARG A 56 5.14 12.73 -8.38
N ARG A 57 3.93 12.27 -8.08
CA ARG A 57 2.75 12.58 -8.91
C ARG A 57 1.73 13.29 -8.03
N ARG A 58 1.82 14.62 -8.07
CA ARG A 58 0.67 15.49 -7.84
C ARG A 58 -0.45 15.01 -8.77
N ALA A 59 -1.54 14.50 -8.20
CA ALA A 59 -2.84 14.52 -8.82
C ALA A 59 -3.84 14.91 -7.73
N PHE A 60 -3.77 16.18 -7.37
CA PHE A 60 -4.90 16.90 -6.80
C PHE A 60 -5.93 16.97 -7.94
N LEU A 61 -7.04 16.24 -7.81
CA LEU A 61 -8.21 16.43 -8.66
C LEU A 61 -9.43 16.43 -7.74
N LEU A 62 -9.67 17.62 -7.20
CA LEU A 62 -11.01 18.10 -6.88
C LEU A 62 -11.57 18.67 -8.19
N THR A 63 -12.47 17.93 -8.82
CA THR A 63 -13.65 18.41 -9.57
C THR A 63 -14.64 17.27 -9.62
#